data_AF-A0A847BUC5-F1
#
_entry.id   AF-A0A847BUC5-F1
#
_cell.length_a   1.000
_cell.length_b   1.000
_cell.length_c   1.000
_cell.angle_alpha   90.00
_cell.angle_beta   90.00
_cell.angle_gamma   90.00
#
_symmetry.space_group_name_H-M   'P 1'
#
loop_
_entity.id
_entity.type
_entity.pdbx_description
1 polymer ?
#
loop_
_entity_poly.entity_id
_entity_poly.type
_entity_poly.pdbx_seq_one_letter_code
_entity_poly.pdbx_strand_id
1 'polypeptide(L)'
;MQDKLSGLYVLTDDTFTPHETLIEQVEALLRAGVKLIQLRDKIFTDDELISKALDLQSLCKDFGATFFINDRIDLAKKVNSDGLHIGIEDGNL
;
A
#
# COMPACT_ATOMS: atom_id res chain seq x y z
N MET A 1 6.26 2.89 -21.86
CA MET A 1 4.81 2.74 -22.02
C MET A 1 4.29 2.46 -20.62
N GLN A 2 3.41 3.29 -20.08
CA GLN A 2 2.88 3.07 -18.73
C GLN A 2 1.89 1.91 -18.86
N ASP A 3 2.20 0.76 -18.29
CA ASP A 3 1.31 -0.39 -18.35
C ASP A 3 -0.01 -0.02 -17.67
N LYS A 4 -1.12 -0.35 -18.34
CA LYS A 4 -2.45 -0.04 -17.84
C LYS A 4 -2.73 -0.92 -16.62
N LEU A 5 -2.85 -0.31 -15.44
CA LEU A 5 -3.29 -1.01 -14.22
C LEU A 5 -4.65 -1.67 -14.48
N SER A 6 -4.79 -2.93 -14.08
CA SER A 6 -6.01 -3.71 -14.29
C SER A 6 -6.21 -4.75 -13.18
N GLY A 7 -7.45 -5.20 -13.02
CA GLY A 7 -7.84 -6.17 -11.99
C GLY A 7 -8.38 -5.51 -10.72
N LEU A 8 -8.41 -6.29 -9.63
CA LEU A 8 -8.92 -5.82 -8.34
C LEU A 8 -7.88 -4.94 -7.65
N TYR A 9 -8.31 -3.73 -7.26
CA TYR A 9 -7.51 -2.81 -6.46
C TYR A 9 -8.00 -2.82 -5.02
N VAL A 10 -7.19 -3.38 -4.12
CA VAL A 10 -7.53 -3.53 -2.71
C VAL A 10 -6.83 -2.44 -1.89
N LEU A 11 -7.59 -1.81 -1.00
CA LEU A 11 -7.10 -0.85 -0.04
C LEU A 11 -7.17 -1.49 1.34
N THR A 12 -6.11 -1.34 2.13
CA THR A 12 -6.14 -1.65 3.56
C THR A 12 -6.95 -0.60 4.29
N ASP A 13 -7.41 -0.90 5.49
CA ASP A 13 -8.13 0.07 6.32
C ASP A 13 -7.59 0.05 7.75
N ASP A 14 -7.28 1.23 8.29
CA ASP A 14 -6.72 1.42 9.64
C ASP A 14 -7.64 0.96 10.78
N THR A 15 -8.95 0.81 10.51
CA THR A 15 -9.95 0.42 11.50
C THR A 15 -10.32 -1.05 11.38
N PHE A 16 -10.47 -1.56 10.16
CA PHE A 16 -10.91 -2.93 9.88
C PHE A 16 -9.78 -3.91 9.54
N THR A 17 -8.55 -3.44 9.35
CA THR A 17 -7.37 -4.27 9.08
C THR A 17 -6.34 -4.11 10.21
N PRO A 18 -6.44 -4.91 11.29
CA PRO A 18 -5.51 -4.83 12.41
C PRO A 18 -4.08 -5.02 11.93
N HIS A 19 -3.19 -4.16 12.41
CA HIS A 19 -1.79 -4.10 12.03
C HIS A 19 -1.05 -5.42 12.25
N GLU A 20 -1.43 -6.19 13.26
CA GLU A 20 -0.86 -7.49 13.61
C GLU A 20 -1.10 -8.54 12.52
N THR A 21 -2.20 -8.41 11.78
CA THR A 21 -2.61 -9.37 10.74
C THR A 21 -2.50 -8.81 9.32
N LEU A 22 -2.08 -7.54 9.19
CA LEU A 22 -2.02 -6.83 7.91
C LEU A 22 -1.21 -7.59 6.85
N ILE A 23 -0.01 -8.06 7.21
CA ILE A 23 0.87 -8.80 6.29
C ILE A 23 0.21 -10.11 5.86
N GLU A 24 -0.34 -10.88 6.80
CA GLU A 24 -0.99 -12.16 6.51
C GLU A 24 -2.22 -11.99 5.61
N GLN A 25 -3.02 -10.96 5.84
CA GLN A 25 -4.18 -10.64 5.02
C GLN A 25 -3.78 -10.22 3.60
N VAL A 26 -2.76 -9.37 3.47
CA VAL A 26 -2.25 -8.97 2.14
C VAL A 26 -1.64 -10.18 1.42
N GLU A 27 -0.89 -11.04 2.10
CA GLU A 27 -0.36 -12.27 1.51
C GLU A 27 -1.48 -13.17 0.97
N ALA A 28 -2.56 -13.35 1.75
CA ALA A 28 -3.72 -14.14 1.31
C ALA A 28 -4.37 -13.57 0.04
N LEU A 29 -4.50 -12.25 -0.06
CA LEU A 29 -5.02 -11.56 -1.25
C LEU A 29 -4.10 -11.74 -2.46
N LEU A 30 -2.79 -11.61 -2.27
CA LEU A 30 -1.79 -11.81 -3.32
C LEU A 30 -1.80 -13.25 -3.84
N ARG A 31 -1.93 -14.24 -2.95
CA ARG A 31 -2.11 -15.67 -3.29
C ARG A 31 -3.41 -15.92 -4.06
N ALA A 32 -4.47 -15.17 -3.77
CA ALA A 32 -5.74 -15.21 -4.50
C ALA A 32 -5.70 -14.47 -5.86
N GLY A 33 -4.57 -13.86 -6.21
CA GLY A 33 -4.35 -13.24 -7.53
C GLY A 33 -4.59 -11.73 -7.58
N VAL A 34 -4.80 -11.06 -6.44
CA VAL A 34 -4.81 -9.59 -6.39
C VAL A 34 -3.44 -9.05 -6.77
N LYS A 35 -3.38 -7.99 -7.59
CA LYS A 35 -2.13 -7.40 -8.09
C LYS A 35 -1.97 -5.91 -7.80
N LEU A 36 -2.95 -5.27 -7.19
CA LEU A 36 -2.90 -3.86 -6.84
C LEU A 36 -3.28 -3.73 -5.37
N ILE A 37 -2.33 -3.29 -4.53
CA ILE A 37 -2.50 -3.13 -3.09
C ILE A 37 -2.20 -1.69 -2.71
N GLN A 38 -3.06 -1.06 -1.93
CA GLN A 38 -2.83 0.26 -1.34
C GLN A 38 -2.79 0.16 0.18
N LEU A 39 -1.69 0.63 0.79
CA LEU A 39 -1.65 0.92 2.22
C LEU A 39 -2.34 2.26 2.46
N ARG A 40 -3.52 2.20 3.08
CA ARG A 40 -4.26 3.36 3.55
C ARG A 40 -4.40 3.29 5.07
N ASP A 41 -3.73 4.22 5.72
CA ASP A 41 -3.77 4.39 7.17
C ASP A 41 -3.74 5.88 7.52
N LYS A 42 -4.82 6.36 8.16
CA LYS A 42 -5.00 7.76 8.57
C LYS A 42 -4.78 7.97 10.07
N ILE A 43 -4.50 6.91 10.83
CA ILE A 43 -4.41 6.96 12.29
C ILE A 43 -2.94 6.99 12.75
N PHE A 44 -2.11 6.12 12.20
CA PHE A 44 -0.73 5.95 12.65
C PHE A 44 0.23 6.95 12.00
N THR A 45 1.35 7.20 12.65
CA THR A 45 2.42 8.06 12.12
C THR A 45 3.27 7.31 11.09
N ASP A 46 4.01 8.06 10.28
CA ASP A 46 4.93 7.47 9.29
C ASP A 46 5.99 6.58 9.94
N ASP A 47 6.49 6.96 11.12
CA ASP A 47 7.52 6.20 11.83
C ASP A 47 6.98 4.88 12.38
N GLU A 48 5.69 4.83 12.75
CA GLU A 48 5.01 3.59 13.16
C GLU A 48 4.72 2.69 11.96
N LEU A 49 4.48 3.27 10.78
CA LEU A 49 4.10 2.54 9.57
C LEU A 49 5.28 2.07 8.73
N ILE A 50 6.45 2.71 8.81
CA ILE A 50 7.56 2.50 7.86
C ILE A 50 8.00 1.04 7.77
N SER A 51 8.07 0.33 8.90
CA SER A 51 8.45 -1.09 8.91
C SER A 51 7.44 -1.93 8.13
N LYS A 52 6.13 -1.73 8.37
CA LYS A 52 5.07 -2.48 7.69
C LYS A 52 5.00 -2.13 6.21
N ALA A 53 5.18 -0.85 5.87
CA ALA A 53 5.19 -0.40 4.48
C ALA A 53 6.35 -1.02 3.69
N LEU A 54 7.53 -1.16 4.31
CA LEU A 54 8.67 -1.88 3.71
C LEU A 54 8.37 -3.38 3.51
N ASP A 55 7.79 -4.04 4.52
CA ASP A 55 7.41 -5.45 4.44
C ASP A 55 6.38 -5.67 3.33
N LEU A 56 5.37 -4.81 3.24
CA LEU A 56 4.34 -4.84 2.19
C LEU A 56 4.91 -4.59 0.79
N GLN A 57 5.82 -3.62 0.63
CA GLN A 57 6.49 -3.38 -0.64
C GLN A 57 7.29 -4.61 -1.09
N SER A 58 8.06 -5.23 -0.18
CA SER A 58 8.82 -6.45 -0.48
C SER A 58 7.88 -7.59 -0.86
N LEU A 59 6.82 -7.81 -0.09
CA LEU A 59 5.84 -8.85 -0.33
C LEU A 59 5.13 -8.66 -1.67
N CYS A 60 4.66 -7.45 -1.99
CA CYS A 60 4.03 -7.17 -3.28
C CYS A 60 4.98 -7.44 -4.44
N LYS A 61 6.26 -7.05 -4.31
CA LYS A 61 7.29 -7.31 -5.32
C LYS A 61 7.51 -8.80 -5.56
N ASP A 62 7.56 -9.62 -4.50
CA ASP A 62 7.72 -11.08 -4.61
C ASP A 62 6.57 -11.74 -5.36
N PHE A 63 5.37 -11.15 -5.29
CA PHE A 63 4.19 -11.62 -6.01
C PHE A 63 3.96 -10.91 -7.36
N GLY A 64 4.83 -9.99 -7.77
CA GLY A 64 4.65 -9.19 -8.99
C GLY A 64 3.39 -8.30 -8.95
N ALA A 65 3.03 -7.83 -7.77
CA ALA A 65 1.96 -6.86 -7.52
C ALA A 65 2.54 -5.45 -7.38
N THR A 66 1.71 -4.44 -7.67
CA THR A 66 2.03 -3.03 -7.50
C THR A 66 1.53 -2.54 -6.15
N PHE A 67 2.41 -1.90 -5.39
CA PHE A 67 2.09 -1.33 -4.08
C PHE A 67 2.01 0.20 -4.11
N PHE A 68 0.93 0.71 -3.51
CA PHE A 68 0.65 2.13 -3.43
C PHE A 68 0.59 2.57 -1.97
N ILE A 69 1.05 3.79 -1.69
CA ILE A 69 0.80 4.47 -0.43
C ILE A 69 -0.26 5.54 -0.63
N ASN A 70 -1.16 5.70 0.32
CA ASN A 70 -2.18 6.74 0.31
C ASN A 70 -1.70 8.01 1.02
N ASP A 71 -1.81 9.17 0.37
CA ASP A 71 -1.60 10.56 0.83
C ASP A 71 -0.20 10.91 1.40
N ARG A 72 0.60 9.93 1.80
CA ARG A 72 1.87 10.12 2.52
C ARG A 72 3.07 10.09 1.57
N ILE A 73 3.35 11.22 0.91
CA ILE A 73 4.43 11.34 -0.08
C ILE A 73 5.81 10.99 0.48
N ASP A 74 6.12 11.41 1.71
CA ASP A 74 7.44 11.15 2.31
C ASP A 74 7.60 9.69 2.67
N LEU A 75 6.56 9.04 3.19
CA LEU A 75 6.55 7.60 3.42
C LEU A 75 6.73 6.83 2.09
N ALA A 76 5.98 7.20 1.04
CA ALA A 76 6.10 6.62 -0.30
C ALA A 76 7.53 6.68 -0.83
N LYS A 77 8.21 7.84 -0.68
CA LYS A 77 9.62 8.01 -1.05
C LYS A 77 10.54 7.14 -0.20
N LYS A 78 10.35 7.12 1.13
CA LYS A 78 11.19 6.35 2.07
C LYS A 78 11.17 4.86 1.78
N VAL A 79 9.99 4.30 1.44
CA VAL A 79 9.85 2.86 1.13
C VAL A 79 10.02 2.53 -0.35
N ASN A 80 10.21 3.54 -1.19
CA ASN A 80 10.26 3.41 -2.65
C ASN A 80 9.05 2.66 -3.20
N SER A 81 7.83 3.12 -2.85
CA SER A 81 6.60 2.51 -3.33
C SER A 81 6.44 2.68 -4.84
N ASP A 82 5.73 1.75 -5.48
CA ASP A 82 5.52 1.78 -6.93
C ASP A 82 4.59 2.93 -7.37
N GLY A 83 3.73 3.39 -6.45
CA GLY A 83 2.92 4.57 -6.66
C GLY A 83 2.45 5.24 -5.37
N LEU A 84 1.83 6.41 -5.55
CA LEU A 84 1.22 7.24 -4.53
C LEU A 84 -0.21 7.56 -4.99
N HIS A 85 -1.19 7.34 -4.11
CA HIS A 85 -2.56 7.77 -4.31
C HIS A 85 -2.77 9.08 -3.57
N ILE A 86 -3.36 10.07 -4.24
CA ILE A 86 -3.62 11.41 -3.72
C ILE A 86 -5.10 11.72 -3.94
N GLY A 87 -5.80 12.12 -2.88
CA GLY A 87 -7.17 12.62 -2.95
C GLY A 87 -7.26 14.06 -3.44
N ILE A 88 -8.46 14.48 -3.82
CA ILE A 88 -8.73 15.84 -4.33
C ILE A 88 -8.45 16.91 -3.26
N GLU A 89 -8.65 16.58 -1.99
CA GLU A 89 -8.47 17.50 -0.86
C GLU A 89 -7.01 17.60 -0.38
N ASP A 90 -6.16 16.66 -0.79
CA ASP A 90 -4.73 16.63 -0.46
C ASP A 90 -3.91 17.60 -1.36
N GLY A 91 -4.62 18.42 -2.13
CA GLY A 91 -4.14 19.26 -3.22
C GLY A 91 -3.33 20.50 -2.84
N ASN A 92 -2.30 20.35 -2.01
CA ASN A 92 -1.15 21.26 -1.96
C ASN A 92 0.14 20.44 -1.82
N LEU A 93 0.51 19.74 -2.90
CA LEU A 93 1.86 19.21 -3.12
C LEU A 93 2.77 20.30 -3.71
#